data_AF-A0A8I1AX18-F1
#
_entry.id   AF-A0A8I1AX18-F1
#
_cell.length_a   1.000
_cell.length_b   1.000
_cell.length_c   1.000
_cell.angle_alpha   90.00
_cell.angle_beta   90.00
_cell.angle_gamma   90.00
#
_symmetry.space_group_name_H-M   'P 1'
#
loop_
_entity.id
_entity.type
_entity.pdbx_description
1 polymer ?
#
loop_
_entity_poly.entity_id
_entity_poly.type
_entity_poly.pdbx_seq_one_letter_code
_entity_poly.pdbx_strand_id
1 'polypeptide(L)'
;GMGQRGLIVASPKSGKTVMMQHIAHAITTNYPDAVMIVLLVDERPEEVTEMQRTVRGEVVASTFDEPATRHVQVAEMVIEKAKRL
;
A
#
# COMPACT_ATOMS: atom_id res chain seq x y z
N GLY A 1 6.18 -13.10 -9.04
CA GLY A 1 5.80 -14.16 -8.09
C GLY A 1 6.12 -13.75 -6.67
N MET A 2 6.10 -14.68 -5.70
CA MET A 2 6.61 -14.39 -4.35
C MET A 2 8.08 -13.93 -4.43
N GLY A 3 8.43 -12.85 -3.72
CA GLY A 3 9.74 -12.21 -3.83
C GLY A 3 9.92 -11.28 -5.05
N GLN A 4 8.86 -10.98 -5.81
CA GLN A 4 8.94 -10.04 -6.92
C GLN A 4 9.22 -8.62 -6.43
N ARG A 5 10.14 -7.95 -7.13
CA ARG A 5 10.25 -6.49 -7.12
C ARG A 5 9.68 -5.95 -8.42
N GLY A 6 8.65 -5.14 -8.34
CA GLY A 6 7.97 -4.56 -9.49
C GLY A 6 7.76 -3.06 -9.30
N LEU A 7 7.65 -2.35 -10.42
CA LEU A 7 7.30 -0.93 -10.45
C LEU A 7 6.17 -0.75 -11.46
N ILE A 8 5.05 -0.19 -11.02
CA ILE A 8 3.93 0.18 -11.89
C ILE A 8 4.13 1.65 -12.27
N VAL A 9 4.38 1.91 -13.55
CA VAL A 9 4.48 3.27 -14.07
C VAL A 9 3.10 3.71 -14.56
N ALA A 10 2.55 4.73 -13.93
CA ALA A 10 1.22 5.25 -14.18
C ALA A 10 1.26 6.78 -14.24
N SER A 11 0.55 7.39 -15.18
CA SER A 11 0.37 8.84 -15.21
C SER A 11 -0.70 9.28 -14.21
N PRO A 12 -0.72 10.56 -13.79
CA PRO A 12 -1.79 11.07 -12.95
C PRO A 12 -3.16 10.81 -13.59
N LYS A 13 -4.14 10.37 -12.78
CA LYS A 13 -5.51 10.03 -13.20
C LYS A 13 -5.63 8.85 -14.18
N SER A 14 -4.62 7.99 -14.32
CA SER A 14 -4.66 6.81 -15.19
C SER A 14 -5.26 5.55 -14.54
N GLY A 15 -5.86 5.66 -13.36
CA GLY A 15 -6.44 4.51 -12.64
C GLY A 15 -5.47 3.71 -11.77
N LYS A 16 -4.36 4.31 -11.31
CA LYS A 16 -3.38 3.66 -10.40
C LYS A 16 -4.07 2.99 -9.20
N THR A 17 -5.02 3.69 -8.59
CA THR A 17 -5.65 3.28 -7.34
C THR A 17 -6.53 2.05 -7.55
N VAL A 18 -7.36 2.07 -8.60
CA VAL A 18 -8.21 0.93 -8.99
C VAL A 18 -7.35 -0.30 -9.34
N MET A 19 -6.24 -0.10 -10.07
CA MET A 19 -5.31 -1.19 -10.38
C MET A 19 -4.71 -1.81 -9.11
N MET A 20 -4.27 -0.98 -8.15
CA MET A 20 -3.72 -1.45 -6.89
C MET A 20 -4.76 -2.22 -6.06
N GLN A 21 -6.00 -1.76 -6.03
CA GLN A 21 -7.11 -2.47 -5.37
C GLN A 21 -7.34 -3.85 -6.00
N HIS A 22 -7.38 -3.94 -7.33
CA HIS A 22 -7.53 -5.22 -8.03
C HIS A 22 -6.37 -6.18 -7.73
N ILE A 23 -5.14 -5.69 -7.69
CA ILE A 23 -3.97 -6.50 -7.32
C ILE A 23 -4.13 -7.02 -5.88
N ALA A 24 -4.50 -6.16 -4.94
CA ALA A 24 -4.73 -6.54 -3.55
C ALA A 24 -5.86 -7.59 -3.42
N HIS A 25 -7.01 -7.39 -4.07
CA HIS A 25 -8.11 -8.36 -4.08
C HIS A 25 -7.69 -9.70 -4.68
N ALA A 26 -6.96 -9.69 -5.80
CA ALA A 26 -6.47 -10.91 -6.42
C ALA A 26 -5.50 -11.66 -5.51
N ILE A 27 -4.59 -10.98 -4.82
CA ILE A 27 -3.66 -11.62 -3.89
C ILE A 27 -4.42 -12.21 -2.70
N THR A 28 -5.27 -11.43 -2.03
CA THR A 28 -6.03 -11.92 -0.86
C THR A 28 -6.95 -13.10 -1.19
N THR A 29 -7.51 -13.16 -2.40
CA THR A 29 -8.39 -14.25 -2.83
C THR A 29 -7.61 -15.52 -3.17
N ASN A 30 -6.50 -15.37 -3.90
CA ASN A 30 -5.77 -16.53 -4.43
C ASN A 30 -4.67 -17.04 -3.48
N TYR A 31 -4.19 -16.19 -2.57
CA TYR A 31 -3.11 -16.48 -1.62
C TYR A 31 -3.53 -15.99 -0.23
N PRO A 32 -4.54 -16.63 0.42
CA PRO A 32 -5.09 -16.16 1.69
C PRO A 32 -4.08 -16.20 2.85
N ASP A 33 -3.05 -17.04 2.75
CA ASP A 33 -1.97 -17.12 3.74
C ASP A 33 -0.90 -16.05 3.57
N ALA A 34 -0.93 -15.27 2.47
CA ALA A 34 0.01 -14.18 2.25
C ALA A 34 -0.34 -12.98 3.13
N VAL A 35 0.62 -12.53 3.93
CA VAL A 35 0.45 -11.31 4.73
C VAL A 35 0.49 -10.10 3.79
N MET A 36 -0.58 -9.31 3.81
CA MET A 36 -0.71 -8.11 2.99
C MET A 36 -0.51 -6.85 3.81
N ILE A 37 0.47 -6.04 3.41
CA ILE A 37 0.70 -4.69 3.93
C ILE A 37 0.61 -3.72 2.76
N VAL A 38 -0.28 -2.74 2.86
CA VAL A 38 -0.38 -1.61 1.92
C VAL A 38 0.15 -0.37 2.62
N LEU A 39 1.23 0.20 2.09
CA LEU A 39 1.83 1.45 2.56
C LEU A 39 1.47 2.57 1.59
N LEU A 40 0.80 3.61 2.09
CA LEU A 40 0.47 4.83 1.35
C LEU A 40 1.27 6.00 1.92
N VAL A 41 1.99 6.73 1.06
CA VAL A 41 2.84 7.84 1.45
C VAL A 41 2.53 9.04 0.58
N ASP A 42 2.39 10.21 1.19
CA ASP A 42 2.12 11.48 0.50
C ASP A 42 0.85 11.43 -0.36
N GLU A 43 -0.12 10.61 0.05
CA GLU A 43 -1.40 10.41 -0.63
C GLU A 43 -2.52 11.24 0.00
N ARG A 44 -3.59 11.42 -0.76
CA ARG A 44 -4.78 12.15 -0.29
C ARG A 44 -5.59 11.35 0.75
N PRO A 45 -6.13 11.99 1.81
CA PRO A 45 -6.92 11.32 2.84
C PRO A 45 -8.09 10.50 2.32
N GLU A 46 -8.76 10.97 1.24
CA GLU A 46 -9.85 10.23 0.61
C GLU A 46 -9.39 8.93 -0.05
N GLU A 47 -8.21 8.93 -0.69
CA GLU A 47 -7.62 7.73 -1.31
C GLU A 47 -7.18 6.72 -0.22
N VAL A 48 -6.65 7.22 0.90
CA VAL A 48 -6.33 6.39 2.07
C VAL A 48 -7.57 5.73 2.65
N THR A 49 -8.63 6.51 2.84
CA THR A 49 -9.91 6.01 3.39
C THR A 49 -10.52 4.97 2.47
N GLU A 50 -10.46 5.18 1.16
CA GLU A 50 -10.93 4.22 0.15
C GLU A 50 -10.15 2.89 0.26
N MET A 51 -8.82 2.95 0.33
CA MET A 51 -7.97 1.77 0.44
C MET A 51 -8.25 0.97 1.73
N GLN A 52 -8.39 1.65 2.87
CA GLN A 52 -8.72 1.03 4.17
C GLN A 52 -10.05 0.28 4.15
N ARG A 53 -11.05 0.78 3.43
CA ARG A 53 -12.36 0.14 3.32
C ARG A 53 -12.37 -1.02 2.32
N THR A 54 -11.48 -0.99 1.34
CA THR A 54 -11.55 -1.87 0.17
C THR A 54 -10.62 -3.06 0.30
N VAL A 55 -9.42 -2.88 0.88
CA VAL A 55 -8.41 -3.92 0.95
C VAL A 55 -8.51 -4.72 2.25
N ARG A 56 -8.50 -6.05 2.13
CA ARG A 56 -8.40 -6.97 3.27
C ARG A 56 -6.94 -7.19 3.63
N GLY A 57 -6.40 -6.33 4.46
CA GLY A 57 -5.01 -6.39 4.89
C GLY A 57 -4.68 -5.24 5.82
N GLU A 58 -3.43 -5.17 6.24
CA GLU A 58 -2.96 -4.02 7.01
C GLU A 58 -2.72 -2.83 6.08
N VAL A 59 -3.38 -1.71 6.36
CA VAL A 59 -3.20 -0.47 5.61
C VAL A 59 -2.55 0.55 6.54
N VAL A 60 -1.31 0.94 6.22
CA VAL A 60 -0.54 1.97 6.92
C VAL A 60 -0.40 3.18 6.01
N ALA A 61 -0.64 4.38 6.53
CA ALA A 61 -0.59 5.59 5.72
C ALA A 61 0.10 6.75 6.43
N SER A 62 0.75 7.61 5.63
CA SER A 62 1.18 8.96 5.98
C SER A 62 0.69 9.88 4.87
N THR A 63 -0.36 10.65 5.14
CA THR A 63 -1.02 11.56 4.18
C THR A 63 -0.15 12.78 3.85
N PHE A 64 -0.47 13.49 2.76
CA PHE A 64 0.34 14.61 2.24
C PHE A 64 0.51 15.81 3.20
N ASP A 65 -0.31 15.90 4.24
CA ASP A 65 -0.24 16.95 5.27
C ASP A 65 0.85 16.68 6.32
N GLU A 66 1.42 15.48 6.34
CA GLU A 66 2.51 15.10 7.22
C GLU A 66 3.89 15.56 6.66
N PRO A 67 4.88 15.87 7.52
CA PRO A 67 6.20 16.25 7.06
C PRO A 67 6.96 15.06 6.43
N ALA A 68 7.91 15.33 5.53
CA ALA A 68 8.72 14.29 4.88
C ALA A 68 9.45 13.37 5.88
N THR A 69 9.85 13.88 7.05
CA THR A 69 10.46 13.08 8.13
C THR A 69 9.51 12.01 8.66
N ARG A 70 8.20 12.32 8.73
CA ARG A 70 7.16 11.35 9.10
C ARG A 70 7.01 10.27 8.05
N HIS A 71 7.00 10.64 6.76
CA HIS A 71 6.92 9.67 5.65
C HIS A 71 8.06 8.64 5.71
N VAL A 72 9.29 9.11 5.90
CA VAL A 72 10.47 8.24 6.03
C VAL A 72 10.34 7.34 7.24
N GLN A 73 10.01 7.89 8.41
CA GLN A 73 9.86 7.13 9.64
C GLN A 73 8.81 6.01 9.49
N VAL A 74 7.64 6.32 8.91
CA VAL A 74 6.57 5.34 8.71
C VAL A 74 7.01 4.24 7.74
N ALA A 75 7.68 4.60 6.63
CA ALA A 75 8.18 3.63 5.67
C ALA A 75 9.24 2.69 6.29
N GLU A 76 10.15 3.22 7.10
CA GLU A 76 11.18 2.44 7.83
C GLU A 76 10.55 1.45 8.81
N MET A 77 9.55 1.88 9.59
CA MET A 77 8.86 0.97 10.50
C MET A 77 8.14 -0.16 9.77
N VAL A 78 7.51 0.14 8.63
CA VAL A 78 6.77 -0.85 7.82
C VAL A 78 7.72 -1.86 7.19
N ILE A 79 8.86 -1.43 6.63
CA ILE A 79 9.82 -2.36 6.04
C ILE A 79 10.48 -3.26 7.11
N GLU A 80 10.79 -2.73 8.29
CA GLU A 80 11.34 -3.53 9.39
C GLU A 80 10.34 -4.55 9.94
N LYS A 81 9.05 -4.20 9.98
CA LYS A 81 7.98 -5.16 10.27
C LYS A 81 7.91 -6.26 9.21
N ALA A 82 7.93 -5.89 7.93
CA ALA A 82 7.86 -6.84 6.82
C ALA A 82 9.02 -7.85 6.79
N LYS A 83 10.23 -7.45 7.22
CA LYS A 83 11.40 -8.34 7.31
C LYS A 83 11.31 -9.39 8.42
N ARG A 84 10.46 -9.18 9.43
CA ARG A 84 10.34 -10.03 10.63
C ARG A 84 9.14 -10.99 10.56
N LEU A 85 8.33 -10.88 9.51
CA LEU A 85 7.23 -11.79 9.18
C LEU A 85 7.75 -12.93 8.29
#